data_AF-A0A1Q9HNE1-F1
#
_entry.id   AF-A0A1Q9HNE1-F1
#
_cell.length_a   1.000
_cell.length_b   1.000
_cell.length_c   1.000
_cell.angle_alpha   90.00
_cell.angle_beta   90.00
_cell.angle_gamma   90.00
#
_symmetry.space_group_name_H-M   'P 1'
#
loop_
_entity.id
_entity.type
_entity.pdbx_description
1 polymer ?
#
loop_
_entity_poly.entity_id
_entity_poly.type
_entity_poly.pdbx_seq_one_letter_code
_entity_poly.pdbx_strand_id
1 'polypeptide(L)'
;MLETMKLAQAKKLGTQGFTRTLDFDLAKLVEEVGELAIEVQINQGRLPQSKGGDDGIVGEAVDVVNVALDIAFLAMAQTGDLTVEQMAETLRHISARKLARWEKKVSLLESNNN
;
A
#
# COMPACT_ATOMS: atom_id res chain seq x y z
N MET A 1 13.77 22.93 5.56
CA MET A 1 12.62 23.44 4.77
C MET A 1 11.56 22.37 4.53
N LEU A 2 11.90 21.16 4.05
CA LEU A 2 10.96 20.07 3.83
C LEU A 2 10.31 19.53 5.12
N GLU A 3 11.11 19.37 6.20
CA GLU A 3 10.61 19.00 7.54
C GLU A 3 9.59 19.99 8.09
N THR A 4 9.81 21.28 7.82
CA THR A 4 8.95 22.37 8.31
C THR A 4 7.58 22.35 7.64
N MET A 5 7.51 21.98 6.36
CA MET A 5 6.25 21.80 5.63
C MET A 5 5.49 20.53 6.07
N LYS A 6 6.21 19.44 6.36
CA LYS A 6 5.59 18.18 6.82
C LYS A 6 5.00 18.30 8.23
N LEU A 7 5.69 18.98 9.15
CA LEU A 7 5.16 19.32 10.48
C LEU A 7 3.92 20.23 10.38
N ALA A 8 3.89 21.16 9.42
CA ALA A 8 2.74 22.01 9.18
C ALA A 8 1.53 21.21 8.64
N GLN A 9 1.77 20.20 7.80
CA GLN A 9 0.72 19.33 7.27
C GLN A 9 0.17 18.38 8.36
N ALA A 10 1.03 17.75 9.17
CA ALA A 10 0.63 16.93 10.32
C ALA A 10 -0.23 17.73 11.31
N LYS A 11 0.22 18.95 11.65
CA LYS A 11 -0.52 19.88 12.53
C LYS A 11 -1.89 20.28 11.95
N LYS A 12 -1.98 20.45 10.62
CA LYS A 12 -3.24 20.80 9.94
C LYS A 12 -4.23 19.63 9.89
N LEU A 13 -3.73 18.39 9.92
CA LEU A 13 -4.53 17.16 9.90
C LEU A 13 -4.80 16.58 11.30
N GLY A 14 -4.32 17.25 12.37
CA GLY A 14 -4.57 16.85 13.75
C GLY A 14 -3.69 15.70 14.26
N THR A 15 -2.60 15.36 13.56
CA THR A 15 -1.66 14.30 13.96
C THR A 15 -0.43 14.89 14.68
N GLN A 16 0.04 14.21 15.73
CA GLN A 16 1.28 14.57 16.44
C GLN A 16 2.42 13.63 16.02
N GLY A 17 3.59 14.17 15.69
CA GLY A 17 4.79 13.41 15.30
C GLY A 17 5.19 13.57 13.83
N PHE A 18 6.41 13.12 13.48
CA PHE A 18 6.85 13.00 12.08
C PHE A 18 6.10 11.85 11.40
N THR A 19 4.81 12.03 11.11
CA THR A 19 4.05 11.11 10.25
C THR A 19 4.52 11.28 8.80
N ARG A 20 4.61 10.20 8.01
CA ARG A 20 5.11 10.17 6.61
C ARG A 20 6.62 10.32 6.45
N THR A 21 7.34 9.52 7.21
CA THR A 21 8.76 9.19 6.98
C THR A 21 8.87 7.73 6.56
N LEU A 22 9.99 7.35 5.93
CA LEU A 22 10.16 5.98 5.44
C LEU A 22 10.11 4.94 6.56
N ASP A 23 10.67 5.26 7.73
CA ASP A 23 10.64 4.41 8.92
C ASP A 23 9.24 4.27 9.52
N PHE A 24 8.47 5.37 9.56
CA PHE A 24 7.08 5.33 10.01
C PHE A 24 6.20 4.52 9.06
N ASP A 25 6.26 4.80 7.76
CA ASP A 25 5.42 4.11 6.76
C ASP A 25 5.84 2.64 6.62
N LEU A 26 7.11 2.30 6.83
CA LEU A 26 7.56 0.90 6.90
C LEU A 26 7.00 0.19 8.13
N ALA A 27 6.97 0.85 9.29
CA ALA A 27 6.34 0.27 10.48
C ALA A 27 4.83 0.05 10.25
N LYS A 28 4.15 1.04 9.65
CA LYS A 28 2.73 0.91 9.31
C LYS A 28 2.47 -0.22 8.31
N LEU A 29 3.34 -0.40 7.32
CA LEU A 29 3.24 -1.52 6.37
C LEU A 29 3.28 -2.88 7.08
N VAL A 30 4.11 -3.02 8.12
CA VAL A 30 4.19 -4.25 8.92
C VAL A 30 2.90 -4.48 9.71
N GLU A 31 2.28 -3.43 10.23
CA GLU A 31 0.97 -3.51 10.90
C GLU A 31 -0.10 -4.03 9.93
N GLU A 32 -0.25 -3.42 8.75
CA GLU A 32 -1.26 -3.83 7.75
C GLU A 32 -1.05 -5.29 7.29
N VAL A 33 0.20 -5.74 7.18
CA VAL A 33 0.50 -7.15 6.87
C VAL A 33 0.08 -8.07 8.01
N GLY A 34 0.20 -7.63 9.27
CA GLY A 34 -0.28 -8.34 10.44
C GLY A 34 -1.81 -8.46 10.47
N GLU A 35 -2.51 -7.37 10.16
CA GLU A 35 -3.98 -7.31 10.09
C GLU A 35 -4.50 -8.22 8.97
N LEU A 36 -3.90 -8.15 7.78
CA LEU A 36 -4.16 -9.09 6.67
C LEU A 36 -3.94 -10.56 7.08
N ALA A 37 -2.87 -10.84 7.82
CA ALA A 37 -2.58 -12.19 8.29
C ALA A 37 -3.66 -12.70 9.25
N ILE A 38 -4.21 -11.84 10.12
CA ILE A 38 -5.32 -12.19 11.02
C ILE A 38 -6.56 -12.53 10.20
N GLU A 39 -6.94 -11.70 9.23
CA GLU A 39 -8.11 -11.94 8.38
C GLU A 39 -8.02 -13.26 7.60
N VAL A 40 -6.83 -13.59 7.08
CA VAL A 40 -6.58 -14.89 6.43
C VAL A 40 -6.81 -16.05 7.39
N GLN A 41 -6.34 -15.95 8.64
CA GLN A 41 -6.51 -17.02 9.64
C GLN A 41 -7.97 -17.16 10.10
N ILE A 42 -8.71 -16.05 10.18
CA ILE A 42 -10.16 -16.05 10.44
C ILE A 42 -10.90 -16.75 9.32
N ASN A 43 -10.63 -16.39 8.06
CA ASN A 43 -11.25 -17.03 6.90
C ASN A 43 -10.96 -18.53 6.81
N GLN A 44 -9.79 -18.96 7.29
CA GLN A 44 -9.41 -20.38 7.39
C GLN A 44 -10.00 -21.10 8.62
N GLY A 45 -10.81 -20.42 9.44
CA GLY A 45 -11.46 -20.99 10.62
C GLY A 45 -10.51 -21.26 11.80
N ARG A 46 -9.32 -20.64 11.82
CA ARG A 46 -8.31 -20.84 12.86
C ARG A 46 -8.36 -19.80 13.98
N LEU A 47 -8.94 -18.63 13.70
CA LEU A 47 -9.20 -17.56 14.67
C LEU A 47 -10.68 -17.18 14.66
N PRO A 48 -11.23 -16.71 15.79
CA PRO A 48 -12.60 -16.22 15.84
C PRO A 48 -12.74 -14.85 15.16
N GLN A 49 -13.91 -14.56 14.57
CA GLN A 49 -14.20 -13.30 13.87
C GLN A 49 -13.93 -12.05 14.73
N SER A 50 -14.09 -12.16 16.06
CA SER A 50 -13.84 -11.07 17.01
C SER A 50 -12.38 -10.58 17.06
N LYS A 51 -11.45 -11.25 16.37
CA LYS A 51 -10.05 -10.83 16.26
C LYS A 51 -9.79 -10.00 15.01
N GLY A 52 -10.71 -10.00 14.04
CA GLY A 52 -10.58 -9.30 12.77
C GLY A 52 -11.15 -7.89 12.81
N GLY A 53 -10.88 -7.15 11.74
CA GLY A 53 -11.49 -5.87 11.43
C GLY A 53 -12.81 -6.03 10.67
N ASP A 54 -13.34 -4.90 10.19
CA ASP A 54 -14.59 -4.88 9.42
C ASP A 54 -14.37 -5.11 7.91
N ASP A 55 -13.14 -4.92 7.43
CA ASP A 55 -12.82 -4.82 6.01
C ASP A 55 -12.44 -6.16 5.34
N GLY A 56 -12.18 -7.19 6.15
CA GLY A 56 -11.87 -8.54 5.71
C GLY A 56 -10.60 -8.63 4.87
N ILE A 57 -10.30 -9.83 4.34
CA ILE A 57 -9.05 -10.08 3.58
C ILE A 57 -8.80 -9.06 2.46
N VAL A 58 -9.85 -8.67 1.74
CA VAL A 58 -9.70 -7.77 0.58
C VAL A 58 -9.36 -6.36 1.01
N GLY A 59 -9.99 -5.84 2.07
CA GLY A 59 -9.69 -4.52 2.59
C GLY A 59 -8.28 -4.43 3.14
N GLU A 60 -7.89 -5.37 4.01
CA GLU A 60 -6.54 -5.41 4.57
C GLU A 60 -5.46 -5.55 3.49
N ALA A 61 -5.75 -6.29 2.41
CA ALA A 61 -4.84 -6.39 1.27
C ALA A 61 -4.71 -5.06 0.52
N VAL A 62 -5.78 -4.26 0.45
CA VAL A 62 -5.76 -2.91 -0.13
C VAL A 62 -5.00 -1.94 0.78
N ASP A 63 -5.10 -2.08 2.11
CA ASP A 63 -4.37 -1.23 3.05
C ASP A 63 -2.86 -1.45 2.97
N VAL A 64 -2.42 -2.71 2.88
CA VAL A 64 -1.01 -3.04 2.56
C VAL A 64 -0.55 -2.36 1.26
N VAL A 65 -1.38 -2.37 0.22
CA VAL A 65 -1.05 -1.70 -1.05
C VAL A 65 -0.95 -0.19 -0.89
N ASN A 66 -1.88 0.43 -0.17
CA ASN A 66 -1.92 1.87 0.04
C ASN A 66 -0.65 2.35 0.77
N VAL A 67 -0.27 1.68 1.86
CA VAL A 67 0.95 2.06 2.59
C VAL A 67 2.22 1.81 1.76
N ALA A 68 2.25 0.75 0.96
CA ALA A 68 3.37 0.53 0.03
C ALA A 68 3.47 1.63 -1.06
N LEU A 69 2.33 2.16 -1.52
CA LEU A 69 2.30 3.31 -2.43
C LEU A 69 2.80 4.59 -1.75
N ASP A 70 2.46 4.81 -0.48
CA ASP A 70 2.96 5.94 0.31
C ASP A 70 4.49 5.90 0.43
N ILE A 71 5.07 4.73 0.71
CA ILE A 71 6.54 4.54 0.74
C ILE A 71 7.17 4.88 -0.62
N ALA A 72 6.59 4.38 -1.72
CA ALA A 72 7.10 4.64 -3.06
C ALA A 72 7.02 6.13 -3.40
N PHE A 73 5.93 6.79 -3.03
CA PHE A 73 5.75 8.23 -3.19
C PHE A 73 6.79 9.02 -2.40
N LEU A 74 7.02 8.67 -1.13
CA LEU A 74 8.03 9.30 -0.30
C LEU A 74 9.44 9.14 -0.86
N ALA A 75 9.78 7.94 -1.36
CA ALA A 75 11.08 7.67 -1.96
C ALA A 75 11.32 8.52 -3.23
N MET A 76 10.31 8.66 -4.09
CA MET A 76 10.39 9.54 -5.27
C MET A 76 10.46 11.02 -4.87
N ALA A 77 9.68 11.46 -3.88
CA ALA A 77 9.68 12.84 -3.43
C ALA A 77 11.02 13.27 -2.82
N GLN A 78 11.81 12.33 -2.28
CA GLN A 78 13.16 12.61 -1.75
C GLN A 78 14.17 12.98 -2.84
N THR A 79 13.98 12.55 -4.09
CA THR A 79 14.88 12.95 -5.19
C THR A 79 14.62 14.39 -5.64
N GLY A 80 13.40 14.89 -5.43
CA GLY A 80 13.01 16.28 -5.72
C GLY A 80 12.79 16.57 -7.21
N ASP A 81 12.97 15.58 -8.08
CA ASP A 81 12.97 15.77 -9.55
C ASP A 81 11.58 15.60 -10.19
N LEU A 82 10.58 15.19 -9.42
CA LEU A 82 9.26 14.82 -9.92
C LEU A 82 8.13 15.62 -9.26
N THR A 83 7.16 16.08 -10.06
CA THR A 83 5.89 16.61 -9.55
C THR A 83 4.99 15.49 -9.03
N VAL A 84 3.95 15.85 -8.27
CA VAL A 84 2.96 14.89 -7.75
C VAL A 84 2.29 14.11 -8.89
N GLU A 85 1.98 14.79 -10.00
CA GLU A 85 1.37 14.21 -11.19
C GLU A 85 2.31 13.21 -11.87
N GLN A 86 3.61 13.53 -11.96
CA GLN A 86 4.61 12.65 -12.54
C GLN A 86 4.84 11.40 -11.67
N MET A 87 4.83 11.55 -10.35
CA MET A 87 4.90 10.43 -9.41
C MET A 87 3.68 9.52 -9.53
N ALA A 88 2.46 10.09 -9.60
CA ALA A 88 1.23 9.34 -9.78
C ALA A 88 1.20 8.55 -11.10
N GLU A 89 1.62 9.18 -12.21
CA GLU A 89 1.68 8.49 -13.51
C GLU A 89 2.73 7.37 -13.51
N THR A 90 3.87 7.58 -12.83
CA THR A 90 4.89 6.54 -12.65
C THR A 90 4.32 5.31 -11.92
N LEU A 91 3.61 5.52 -10.81
CA LEU A 91 2.96 4.44 -10.04
C LEU A 91 1.89 3.72 -10.87
N ARG A 92 1.10 4.47 -11.65
CA ARG A 92 0.10 3.91 -12.57
C ARG A 92 0.76 3.02 -13.63
N HIS A 93 1.83 3.48 -14.27
CA HIS A 93 2.56 2.69 -15.26
C HIS A 93 3.15 1.40 -14.68
N ILE A 94 3.76 1.46 -13.49
CA ILE A 94 4.29 0.28 -12.81
C ILE A 94 3.16 -0.73 -12.51
N SER A 95 2.03 -0.24 -12.00
CA SER A 95 0.86 -1.06 -11.68
C SER A 95 0.24 -1.70 -12.93
N ALA A 96 0.10 -0.94 -14.03
CA ALA A 96 -0.41 -1.44 -15.30
C ALA A 96 0.46 -2.57 -15.88
N ARG A 97 1.80 -2.47 -15.76
CA ARG A 97 2.72 -3.56 -16.17
C ARG A 97 2.52 -4.83 -15.34
N LYS A 98 2.10 -4.72 -14.08
CA LYS A 98 1.77 -5.89 -13.26
C LYS A 98 0.47 -6.53 -13.71
N LEU A 99 -0.57 -5.72 -13.99
CA LEU A 99 -1.85 -6.20 -14.51
C LEU A 99 -1.68 -6.93 -15.85
N ALA A 100 -0.95 -6.33 -16.81
CA ALA A 100 -0.71 -6.94 -18.12
C ALA A 100 0.00 -8.31 -18.03
N ARG A 101 0.85 -8.52 -17.01
CA ARG A 101 1.48 -9.83 -16.75
C ARG A 101 0.47 -10.88 -16.31
N TRP A 102 -0.55 -10.50 -15.55
CA TRP A 102 -1.62 -11.40 -15.12
C TRP A 102 -2.51 -11.79 -16.30
N GLU A 103 -2.92 -10.82 -17.12
CA GLU A 103 -3.71 -11.07 -18.35
C GLU A 103 -2.98 -12.04 -19.28
N LYS A 104 -1.68 -11.82 -19.51
CA LYS A 104 -0.85 -12.75 -20.30
C LYS A 104 -0.81 -14.16 -19.70
N LYS A 105 -0.71 -14.28 -18.38
CA LYS A 105 -0.70 -15.59 -17.70
C LYS A 105 -2.03 -16.31 -17.86
N VAL A 106 -3.16 -15.60 -17.76
CA VAL A 106 -4.50 -16.16 -18.00
C VAL A 106 -4.61 -16.69 -19.42
N SER A 107 -4.26 -15.88 -20.42
CA SER A 107 -4.31 -16.27 -21.83
C SER A 107 -3.45 -17.52 -22.16
N LEU A 108 -2.27 -17.64 -21.53
CA LEU A 108 -1.43 -18.83 -21.67
C LEU A 108 -2.06 -20.08 -21.06
N LEU A 109 -2.73 -19.96 -19.91
CA LEU A 109 -3.41 -21.09 -19.27
C LEU A 109 -4.61 -21.57 -20.11
N GLU A 110 -5.36 -20.64 -20.69
CA GLU A 110 -6.48 -20.95 -21.58
C GLU A 110 -6.00 -21.62 -22.88
N SER A 111 -4.85 -21.20 -23.42
CA SER A 111 -4.27 -21.78 -24.64
C SER A 111 -3.69 -23.18 -24.42
N ASN A 112 -3.26 -23.52 -23.20
CA ASN A 112 -2.71 -24.84 -22.86
C ASN A 112 -3.79 -25.88 -22.48
N ASN A 113 -5.03 -25.42 -22.24
CA ASN A 113 -6.17 -26.27 -21.89
C ASN A 113 -7.09 -26.58 -23.09
N ASN A 114 -6.76 -26.04 -24.28
CA ASN A 114 -7.39 -26.32 -25.57
C ASN A 114 -6.45 -27.11 -26.48
#